data_AF-A0ABD2HD32-F1
#
_entry.id   AF-A0ABD2HD32-F1
#
_cell.length_a   1.000
_cell.length_b   1.000
_cell.length_c   1.000
_cell.angle_alpha   90.00
_cell.angle_beta   90.00
_cell.angle_gamma   90.00
#
_symmetry.space_group_name_H-M   'P 1'
#
loop_
_entity.id
_entity.type
_entity.pdbx_description
1 polymer ?
#
loop_
_entity_poly.entity_id
_entity_poly.type
_entity_poly.pdbx_seq_one_letter_code
_entity_poly.pdbx_strand_id
1 'polypeptide(L)'
;MDIRKDKEEQDQTLVKFYKRDNVRWTSPLLCKLQGDVATGSGVDRHMMSTVIFKLMSGFHINLGSAAITKVFEGEPDHLTPSVSDGLLDNDMFAVAGRMIGHTFLHGGPSFPGLSPAIVHILFGGSLETTPLTLRDCPDLDIRDTVKMLEGDAELKCIDAVHQLCLSWELPAPNATNRKWLSEKLLLHAVIERTRPQINQFQKGLKETGLWSLLIHRRDVIPILFPRESEAQVTPQMILDCIIWPSSITFVFESYRVEDEDESDVVDVCRVSGYLKTFIENASPAELKSLMKFWMGWEVPATEMRVEIVEAPLPTALTCFENLRLPRHYTLYKTFDEDLCACISTSYSGFGRI
;
A
#
# COMPACT_ATOMS: atom_id res chain seq x y z
N MET A 1 1.88 -18.72 -4.85
CA MET A 1 0.77 -18.67 -3.87
C MET A 1 -0.37 -19.48 -4.44
N ASP A 2 -1.04 -20.35 -3.68
CA ASP A 2 -2.23 -21.08 -4.17
C ASP A 2 -3.48 -20.31 -3.79
N ILE A 3 -4.16 -19.74 -4.79
CA ILE A 3 -5.31 -18.86 -4.59
C ILE A 3 -6.57 -19.60 -4.16
N ARG A 4 -6.57 -20.94 -4.25
CA ARG A 4 -7.70 -21.80 -3.85
C ARG A 4 -7.68 -22.11 -2.35
N LYS A 5 -6.55 -21.83 -1.68
CA LYS A 5 -6.42 -21.98 -0.24
C LYS A 5 -7.14 -20.85 0.50
N ASP A 6 -7.44 -21.05 1.77
CA ASP A 6 -8.00 -19.98 2.59
C ASP A 6 -6.99 -18.84 2.80
N LYS A 7 -7.48 -17.70 3.29
CA LYS A 7 -6.67 -16.48 3.47
C LYS A 7 -5.53 -16.68 4.46
N GLU A 8 -5.69 -17.54 5.46
CA GLU A 8 -4.65 -17.80 6.46
C GLU A 8 -3.48 -18.57 5.82
N GLU A 9 -3.76 -19.65 5.10
CA GLU A 9 -2.72 -20.42 4.40
C GLU A 9 -1.99 -19.56 3.34
N GLN A 10 -2.72 -18.68 2.64
CA GLN A 10 -2.13 -17.73 1.69
C GLN A 10 -1.17 -16.76 2.39
N ASP A 11 -1.63 -16.13 3.49
CA ASP A 11 -0.82 -15.16 4.25
C ASP A 11 0.39 -15.84 4.90
N GLN A 12 0.23 -17.05 5.45
CA GLN A 12 1.34 -17.85 5.98
C GLN A 12 2.36 -18.19 4.90
N THR A 13 1.92 -18.54 3.68
CA THR A 13 2.82 -18.82 2.56
C THR A 13 3.61 -17.58 2.17
N LEU A 14 2.95 -16.42 2.14
CA LEU A 14 3.59 -15.14 1.86
C LEU A 14 4.65 -14.80 2.92
N VAL A 15 4.30 -14.89 4.21
CA VAL A 15 5.24 -14.64 5.31
C VAL A 15 6.40 -15.63 5.28
N LYS A 16 6.15 -16.93 5.06
CA LYS A 16 7.20 -17.95 4.94
C LYS A 16 8.20 -17.61 3.83
N PHE A 17 7.74 -17.07 2.70
CA PHE A 17 8.64 -16.63 1.62
C PHE A 17 9.58 -15.51 2.11
N TYR A 18 9.04 -14.50 2.78
CA TYR A 18 9.84 -13.36 3.27
C TYR A 18 10.70 -13.68 4.50
N LYS A 19 10.41 -14.76 5.23
CA LYS A 19 11.27 -15.26 6.32
C LYS A 19 12.55 -15.94 5.83
N ARG A 20 12.65 -16.32 4.56
CA ARG A 20 13.83 -17.02 4.03
C ARG A 20 15.09 -16.18 4.15
N ASP A 21 16.17 -16.82 4.56
CA ASP A 21 17.50 -16.21 4.59
C ASP A 21 18.21 -16.31 3.24
N ASN A 22 19.23 -15.46 3.05
CA ASN A 22 20.12 -15.46 1.88
C ASN A 22 19.38 -15.34 0.52
N VAL A 23 18.23 -14.67 0.51
CA VAL A 23 17.50 -14.37 -0.73
C VAL A 23 18.16 -13.18 -1.43
N ARG A 24 18.40 -13.31 -2.74
CA ARG A 24 18.83 -12.20 -3.58
C ARG A 24 17.61 -11.40 -4.03
N TRP A 25 17.20 -10.43 -3.22
CA TRP A 25 15.99 -9.63 -3.44
C TRP A 25 15.99 -8.80 -4.74
N THR A 26 17.17 -8.56 -5.33
CA THR A 26 17.35 -7.89 -6.63
C THR A 26 17.24 -8.82 -7.84
N SER A 27 17.13 -10.13 -7.63
CA SER A 27 16.92 -11.08 -8.73
C SER A 27 15.55 -10.86 -9.39
N PRO A 28 15.42 -11.13 -10.70
CA PRO A 28 14.13 -11.07 -11.39
C PRO A 28 13.04 -11.84 -10.61
N LEU A 29 11.90 -11.18 -10.40
CA LEU A 29 10.75 -11.79 -9.76
C LEU A 29 10.04 -12.72 -10.74
N LEU A 30 9.69 -13.91 -10.26
CA LEU A 30 8.85 -14.86 -11.00
C LEU A 30 7.79 -15.40 -10.06
N CYS A 31 6.58 -14.87 -10.19
CA CYS A 31 5.43 -15.27 -9.40
C CYS A 31 4.54 -16.24 -10.18
N LYS A 32 3.96 -17.19 -9.43
CA LYS A 32 2.92 -18.10 -9.93
C LYS A 32 1.77 -18.16 -8.95
N LEU A 33 0.56 -17.94 -9.46
CA LEU A 33 -0.69 -18.16 -8.76
C LEU A 33 -1.19 -19.57 -9.10
N GLN A 34 -1.03 -20.51 -8.17
CA GLN A 34 -1.52 -21.86 -8.36
C GLN A 34 -3.05 -21.85 -8.27
N GLY A 35 -3.72 -22.45 -9.25
CA GLY A 35 -5.17 -22.35 -9.42
C GLY A 35 -5.59 -21.30 -10.46
N ASP A 36 -4.64 -20.47 -10.92
CA ASP A 36 -4.82 -19.54 -12.04
C ASP A 36 -3.93 -19.97 -13.22
N VAL A 37 -4.37 -19.69 -14.44
CA VAL A 37 -3.58 -19.92 -15.67
C VAL A 37 -2.68 -18.73 -16.01
N ALA A 38 -2.86 -17.60 -15.32
CA ALA A 38 -2.10 -16.40 -15.57
C ALA A 38 -0.61 -16.54 -15.21
N THR A 39 0.22 -15.95 -16.06
CA THR A 39 1.68 -15.91 -15.94
C THR A 39 2.20 -14.58 -16.47
N GLY A 40 3.40 -14.19 -16.04
CA GLY A 40 4.10 -13.00 -16.55
C GLY A 40 4.03 -11.81 -15.59
N SER A 41 4.48 -10.65 -16.08
CA SER A 41 4.70 -9.43 -15.28
C SER A 41 3.45 -8.92 -14.55
N GLY A 42 2.25 -9.14 -15.11
CA GLY A 42 1.00 -8.79 -14.42
C GLY A 42 0.80 -9.54 -13.10
N VAL A 43 1.23 -10.81 -13.04
CA VAL A 43 1.16 -11.63 -11.83
C VAL A 43 2.19 -11.17 -10.80
N ASP A 44 3.39 -10.80 -11.26
CA ASP A 44 4.45 -10.24 -10.42
C ASP A 44 4.00 -8.94 -9.75
N ARG A 45 3.39 -8.04 -10.54
CA ARG A 45 2.79 -6.78 -10.06
C ARG A 45 1.69 -7.00 -9.03
N HIS A 46 0.80 -7.94 -9.28
CA HIS A 46 -0.28 -8.29 -8.36
C HIS A 46 0.25 -8.81 -7.02
N MET A 47 1.27 -9.65 -7.04
CA MET A 47 1.90 -10.14 -5.81
C MET A 47 2.53 -9.00 -5.01
N MET A 48 3.22 -8.07 -5.67
CA MET A 48 3.81 -6.91 -5.00
C MET A 48 2.74 -5.97 -4.41
N SER A 49 1.64 -5.73 -5.14
CA SER A 49 0.49 -4.99 -4.63
C SER A 49 -0.12 -5.68 -3.40
N THR A 50 -0.27 -7.00 -3.45
CA THR A 50 -0.81 -7.81 -2.35
C THR A 50 0.07 -7.73 -1.10
N VAL A 51 1.39 -7.75 -1.26
CA VAL A 51 2.34 -7.62 -0.16
C VAL A 51 2.14 -6.31 0.60
N ILE A 52 2.12 -5.19 -0.10
CA ILE A 52 1.93 -3.87 0.53
C ILE A 52 0.52 -3.77 1.12
N PHE A 53 -0.49 -4.25 0.41
CA PHE A 53 -1.86 -4.28 0.92
C PHE A 53 -1.95 -5.03 2.25
N LYS A 54 -1.30 -6.21 2.37
CA LYS A 54 -1.31 -7.00 3.61
C LYS A 54 -0.58 -6.31 4.77
N LEU A 55 0.49 -5.56 4.50
CA LEU A 55 1.14 -4.75 5.52
C LEU A 55 0.23 -3.63 6.04
N MET A 56 -0.60 -3.04 5.17
CA MET A 56 -1.54 -1.98 5.55
C MET A 56 -2.83 -2.51 6.21
N SER A 57 -3.40 -3.60 5.68
CA SER A 57 -4.68 -4.15 6.13
C SER A 57 -4.54 -5.16 7.28
N GLY A 58 -3.37 -5.79 7.40
CA GLY A 58 -3.09 -6.91 8.29
C GLY A 58 -3.15 -8.28 7.61
N PHE A 59 -2.61 -9.28 8.33
CA PHE A 59 -2.50 -10.68 7.91
C PHE A 59 -3.50 -11.56 8.67
N HIS A 60 -4.06 -12.55 8.01
CA HIS A 60 -4.93 -13.58 8.61
C HIS A 60 -4.06 -14.68 9.26
N ILE A 61 -3.16 -14.30 10.16
CA ILE A 61 -2.31 -15.25 10.89
C ILE A 61 -2.48 -14.96 12.36
N ASN A 62 -2.77 -15.96 13.17
CA ASN A 62 -2.91 -15.79 14.61
C ASN A 62 -1.54 -15.79 15.30
N LEU A 63 -0.97 -14.61 15.54
CA LEU A 63 0.29 -14.42 16.29
C LEU A 63 0.08 -13.63 17.59
N GLY A 64 -1.16 -13.35 17.97
CA GLY A 64 -1.45 -12.41 19.06
C GLY A 64 -2.91 -12.29 19.47
N SER A 65 -3.69 -13.38 19.40
CA SER A 65 -5.11 -13.47 19.80
C SER A 65 -6.13 -12.68 18.95
N ALA A 66 -5.69 -12.01 17.89
CA ALA A 66 -6.56 -11.33 16.92
C ALA A 66 -6.78 -12.19 15.66
N ALA A 67 -7.97 -12.07 15.05
CA ALA A 67 -8.28 -12.71 13.77
C ALA A 67 -7.48 -12.11 12.60
N ILE A 68 -7.07 -10.84 12.73
CA ILE A 68 -6.20 -10.14 11.78
C ILE A 68 -5.06 -9.53 12.59
N THR A 69 -3.84 -9.92 12.25
CA THR A 69 -2.61 -9.45 12.88
C THR A 69 -2.03 -8.28 12.08
N LYS A 70 -1.87 -7.14 12.72
CA LYS A 70 -1.26 -5.93 12.13
C LYS A 70 0.17 -5.75 12.64
N VAL A 71 1.09 -5.53 11.71
CA VAL A 71 2.50 -5.20 12.04
C VAL A 71 2.63 -3.73 12.42
N PHE A 72 1.82 -2.87 11.80
CA PHE A 72 1.77 -1.44 12.10
C PHE A 72 0.36 -1.04 12.54
N GLU A 73 0.28 -0.18 13.55
CA GLU A 73 -0.96 0.27 14.17
C GLU A 73 -0.99 1.80 14.25
N GLY A 74 -2.20 2.35 14.37
CA GLY A 74 -2.41 3.79 14.44
C GLY A 74 -3.32 4.30 13.35
N GLU A 75 -3.42 5.61 13.30
CA GLU A 75 -4.22 6.34 12.31
C GLU A 75 -3.46 6.50 10.99
N PRO A 76 -4.16 6.82 9.88
CA PRO A 76 -3.56 7.39 8.68
C PRO A 76 -2.45 8.37 9.02
N ASP A 77 -1.31 8.24 8.35
CA ASP A 77 -0.16 9.14 8.50
C ASP A 77 0.55 9.14 9.86
N HIS A 78 0.18 8.21 10.75
CA HIS A 78 0.70 8.05 12.10
C HIS A 78 0.90 6.56 12.45
N LEU A 79 1.15 5.72 11.44
CA LEU A 79 1.38 4.29 11.67
C LEU A 79 2.69 4.06 12.42
N THR A 80 2.65 3.22 13.45
CA THR A 80 3.79 2.85 14.29
C THR A 80 3.90 1.34 14.43
N PRO A 81 5.10 0.77 14.64
CA PRO A 81 5.24 -0.66 14.89
C PRO A 81 4.41 -1.09 16.10
N SER A 82 3.65 -2.18 16.01
CA SER A 82 2.88 -2.68 17.15
C SER A 82 3.79 -3.17 18.28
N VAL A 83 3.31 -3.09 19.52
CA VAL A 83 4.07 -3.49 20.73
C VAL A 83 4.01 -5.00 21.00
N SER A 84 3.63 -5.82 20.02
CA SER A 84 3.44 -7.26 20.19
C SER A 84 4.77 -8.02 20.26
N ASP A 85 5.03 -8.65 21.40
CA ASP A 85 6.17 -9.57 21.57
C ASP A 85 6.08 -10.77 20.62
N GLY A 86 4.87 -11.29 20.40
CA GLY A 86 4.64 -12.40 19.47
C GLY A 86 5.07 -12.07 18.04
N LEU A 87 4.88 -10.82 17.60
CA LEU A 87 5.37 -10.35 16.30
C LEU A 87 6.89 -10.17 16.27
N LEU A 88 7.46 -9.64 17.35
CA LEU A 88 8.90 -9.44 17.50
C LEU A 88 9.64 -10.79 17.49
N ASP A 89 9.17 -11.76 18.28
CA ASP A 89 9.71 -13.12 18.39
C ASP A 89 9.62 -13.89 17.08
N ASN A 90 8.65 -13.55 16.23
CA ASN A 90 8.46 -14.15 14.92
C ASN A 90 9.15 -13.40 13.78
N ASP A 91 10.04 -12.45 14.07
CA ASP A 91 10.76 -11.65 13.08
C ASP A 91 9.86 -10.88 12.10
N MET A 92 8.63 -10.56 12.51
CA MET A 92 7.63 -9.99 11.59
C MET A 92 7.97 -8.56 11.15
N PHE A 93 8.72 -7.80 11.96
CA PHE A 93 9.19 -6.48 11.54
C PHE A 93 10.32 -6.59 10.51
N ALA A 94 11.19 -7.59 10.61
CA ALA A 94 12.20 -7.87 9.57
C ALA A 94 11.52 -8.34 8.28
N VAL A 95 10.49 -9.19 8.40
CA VAL A 95 9.64 -9.58 7.26
C VAL A 95 9.02 -8.35 6.60
N ALA A 96 8.47 -7.41 7.37
CA ALA A 96 7.92 -6.17 6.82
C ALA A 96 8.97 -5.31 6.11
N GLY A 97 10.18 -5.19 6.68
CA GLY A 97 11.30 -4.51 6.03
C GLY A 97 11.71 -5.16 4.72
N ARG A 98 11.73 -6.50 4.67
CA ARG A 98 12.01 -7.26 3.45
C ARG A 98 10.90 -7.08 2.41
N MET A 99 9.64 -7.12 2.83
CA MET A 99 8.48 -6.89 1.97
C MET A 99 8.53 -5.53 1.28
N ILE A 100 8.71 -4.46 2.06
CA ILE A 100 8.78 -3.08 1.55
C ILE A 100 10.00 -2.89 0.65
N GLY A 101 11.18 -3.36 1.08
CA GLY A 101 12.39 -3.24 0.28
C GLY A 101 12.32 -4.04 -1.02
N HIS A 102 11.76 -5.25 -1.00
CA HIS A 102 11.56 -6.07 -2.19
C HIS A 102 10.59 -5.39 -3.17
N THR A 103 9.44 -4.90 -2.69
CA THR A 103 8.48 -4.19 -3.57
C THR A 103 9.13 -2.98 -4.24
N PHE A 104 9.88 -2.17 -3.48
CA PHE A 104 10.56 -1.00 -4.02
C PHE A 104 11.60 -1.35 -5.11
N LEU A 105 12.39 -2.39 -4.89
CA LEU A 105 13.41 -2.83 -5.86
C LEU A 105 12.81 -3.29 -7.21
N HIS A 106 11.54 -3.68 -7.22
CA HIS A 106 10.81 -4.07 -8.42
C HIS A 106 9.84 -2.99 -8.93
N GLY A 107 9.99 -1.74 -8.46
CA GLY A 107 9.19 -0.60 -8.91
C GLY A 107 7.72 -0.65 -8.48
N GLY A 108 7.39 -1.45 -7.46
CA GLY A 108 6.02 -1.59 -6.98
C GLY A 108 5.57 -0.49 -6.02
N PRO A 109 4.38 -0.65 -5.42
CA PRO A 109 3.79 0.38 -4.56
C PRO A 109 4.66 0.72 -3.34
N SER A 110 4.62 1.97 -2.92
CA SER A 110 5.23 2.46 -1.68
C SER A 110 4.47 1.98 -0.44
N PHE A 111 5.02 2.24 0.76
CA PHE A 111 4.33 2.00 2.02
C PHE A 111 3.92 3.33 2.67
N PRO A 112 2.73 3.86 2.33
CA PRO A 112 2.31 5.18 2.79
C PRO A 112 1.89 5.19 4.26
N GLY A 113 1.93 6.38 4.85
CA GLY A 113 1.28 6.67 6.13
C GLY A 113 2.08 6.23 7.36
N LEU A 114 3.34 5.79 7.20
CA LEU A 114 4.25 5.58 8.31
C LEU A 114 4.48 6.89 9.05
N SER A 115 4.44 6.85 10.39
CA SER A 115 4.61 8.03 11.23
C SER A 115 5.94 8.75 10.90
N PRO A 116 5.93 10.09 10.70
CA PRO A 116 7.14 10.87 10.51
C PRO A 116 8.15 10.71 11.66
N ALA A 117 7.67 10.49 12.89
CA ALA A 117 8.52 10.21 14.04
C ALA A 117 9.27 8.88 13.89
N ILE A 118 8.57 7.83 13.42
CA ILE A 118 9.18 6.52 13.16
C ILE A 118 10.18 6.61 12.00
N VAL A 119 9.84 7.30 10.91
CA VAL A 119 10.77 7.54 9.80
C VAL A 119 12.02 8.26 10.29
N HIS A 120 11.87 9.35 11.05
CA HIS A 120 12.99 10.11 11.63
C HIS A 120 13.93 9.22 12.44
N ILE A 121 13.39 8.41 13.36
CA ILE A 121 14.17 7.52 14.21
C ILE A 121 14.81 6.36 13.44
N LEU A 122 14.07 5.73 12.53
CA LEU A 122 14.56 4.63 11.68
C LEU A 122 15.83 5.03 10.94
N PHE A 123 15.91 6.30 10.54
CA PHE A 123 16.95 6.87 9.71
C PHE A 123 18.03 7.66 10.47
N GLY A 124 18.06 7.53 11.81
CA GLY A 124 19.15 8.03 12.66
C GLY A 124 18.92 9.42 13.25
N GLY A 125 17.69 9.94 13.19
CA GLY A 125 17.32 11.18 13.87
C GLY A 125 17.40 11.06 15.41
N SER A 126 17.61 12.19 16.08
CA SER A 126 17.68 12.25 17.55
C SER A 126 16.30 12.25 18.19
N LEU A 127 16.20 11.73 19.42
CA LEU A 127 14.96 11.74 20.21
C LEU A 127 14.48 13.18 20.47
N GLU A 128 15.40 14.13 20.67
CA GLU A 128 15.11 15.54 20.94
C GLU A 128 14.43 16.27 19.77
N THR A 129 14.70 15.86 18.53
CA THR A 129 14.18 16.50 17.31
C THR A 129 13.03 15.71 16.67
N THR A 130 12.55 14.66 17.35
CA THR A 130 11.54 13.77 16.80
C THR A 130 10.19 14.51 16.72
N PRO A 131 9.54 14.57 15.54
CA PRO A 131 8.28 15.29 15.35
C PRO A 131 7.08 14.49 15.88
N LEU A 132 7.09 14.16 17.16
CA LEU A 132 6.12 13.27 17.80
C LEU A 132 4.85 14.02 18.19
N THR A 133 3.69 13.40 17.95
CA THR A 133 2.37 13.93 18.27
C THR A 133 1.51 12.88 18.97
N LEU A 134 0.45 13.29 19.67
CA LEU A 134 -0.47 12.36 20.34
C LEU A 134 -1.06 11.31 19.39
N ARG A 135 -1.22 11.64 18.10
CA ARG A 135 -1.77 10.74 17.08
C ARG A 135 -0.86 9.56 16.77
N ASP A 136 0.44 9.71 17.03
CA ASP A 136 1.43 8.64 16.87
C ASP A 136 1.31 7.55 17.95
N CYS A 137 0.57 7.78 19.04
CA CYS A 137 0.31 6.76 20.05
C CYS A 137 -0.96 5.96 19.69
N PRO A 138 -0.86 4.68 19.27
CA PRO A 138 -2.04 3.88 18.89
C PRO A 138 -2.90 3.48 20.09
N ASP A 139 -2.32 3.43 21.29
CA ASP A 139 -3.00 3.08 22.54
C ASP A 139 -3.84 4.27 23.03
N LEU A 140 -5.16 4.11 22.98
CA LEU A 140 -6.11 5.16 23.34
C LEU A 140 -6.07 5.50 24.84
N ASP A 141 -5.81 4.51 25.70
CA ASP A 141 -5.75 4.71 27.15
C ASP A 141 -4.50 5.53 27.52
N ILE A 142 -3.35 5.20 26.93
CA ILE A 142 -2.13 6.00 27.08
C ILE A 142 -2.34 7.39 26.50
N ARG A 143 -2.93 7.50 25.30
CA ARG A 143 -3.16 8.79 24.64
C ARG A 143 -4.04 9.71 25.50
N ASP A 144 -5.13 9.19 26.06
CA ASP A 144 -6.02 9.95 26.91
C ASP A 144 -5.36 10.31 28.24
N THR A 145 -4.58 9.39 28.83
CA THR A 145 -3.77 9.69 30.02
C THR A 145 -2.76 10.82 29.77
N VAL A 146 -2.07 10.82 28.62
CA VAL A 146 -1.12 11.87 28.25
C VAL A 146 -1.84 13.21 28.00
N LYS A 147 -3.03 13.21 27.37
CA LYS A 147 -3.84 14.42 27.20
C LYS A 147 -4.23 15.07 28.53
N MET A 148 -4.42 14.28 29.59
CA MET A 148 -4.76 14.83 30.92
C MET A 148 -3.62 15.68 31.53
N LEU A 149 -2.40 15.59 30.99
CA LEU A 149 -1.28 16.46 31.37
C LEU A 149 -1.29 17.81 30.63
N GLU A 150 -2.15 17.99 29.62
CA GLU A 150 -2.30 19.25 28.89
C GLU A 150 -3.17 20.26 29.68
N GLY A 151 -2.74 21.51 29.71
CA GLY A 151 -3.47 22.63 30.33
C GLY A 151 -3.19 22.89 31.81
N ASP A 152 -3.89 23.89 32.35
CA ASP A 152 -3.63 24.48 33.68
C ASP A 152 -4.57 23.98 34.80
N ALA A 153 -5.43 22.99 34.50
CA ALA A 153 -6.35 22.44 35.49
C ALA A 153 -5.60 21.89 36.71
N GLU A 154 -6.18 21.98 37.92
CA GLU A 154 -5.56 21.35 39.09
C GLU A 154 -5.38 19.85 38.85
N LEU A 155 -4.18 19.33 39.15
CA LEU A 155 -3.86 17.89 39.17
C LEU A 155 -4.61 17.23 40.35
N LYS A 156 -5.94 17.29 40.37
CA LYS A 156 -6.73 16.59 41.37
C LYS A 156 -6.71 15.11 41.00
N CYS A 157 -5.95 14.33 41.76
CA CYS A 157 -5.78 12.87 41.70
C CYS A 157 -6.14 12.25 40.35
N ILE A 158 -5.27 12.44 39.35
CA ILE A 158 -5.35 11.63 38.15
C ILE A 158 -4.59 10.34 38.44
N ASP A 159 -5.26 9.42 39.13
CA ASP A 159 -4.69 8.11 39.49
C ASP A 159 -4.08 7.44 38.25
N ALA A 160 -4.72 7.53 37.09
CA ALA A 160 -4.20 6.98 35.83
C ALA A 160 -2.81 7.52 35.44
N VAL A 161 -2.58 8.83 35.49
CA VAL A 161 -1.28 9.46 35.17
C VAL A 161 -0.23 9.06 36.20
N HIS A 162 -0.60 9.09 37.48
CA HIS A 162 0.32 8.69 38.55
C HIS A 162 0.72 7.20 38.40
N GLN A 163 -0.26 6.31 38.19
CA GLN A 163 -0.02 4.88 37.98
C GLN A 163 0.84 4.63 36.73
N LEU A 164 0.59 5.35 35.63
CA LEU A 164 1.38 5.23 34.41
C LEU A 164 2.84 5.68 34.65
N CYS A 165 3.03 6.84 35.28
CA CYS A 165 4.37 7.32 35.64
C CYS A 165 5.09 6.31 36.54
N LEU A 166 4.43 5.77 37.58
CA LEU A 166 5.01 4.74 38.43
C LEU A 166 5.40 3.48 37.65
N SER A 167 4.54 3.02 36.74
CA SER A 167 4.77 1.82 35.95
C SER A 167 5.97 1.93 35.01
N TRP A 168 6.34 3.16 34.62
CA TRP A 168 7.48 3.47 33.74
C TRP A 168 8.62 4.19 34.47
N GLU A 169 8.63 4.14 35.81
CA GLU A 169 9.69 4.70 36.66
C GLU A 169 9.93 6.21 36.45
N LEU A 170 8.87 6.97 36.16
CA LEU A 170 8.88 8.42 35.99
C LEU A 170 8.44 9.15 37.26
N PRO A 171 8.89 10.39 37.49
CA PRO A 171 8.50 11.16 38.66
C PRO A 171 6.99 11.48 38.65
N ALA A 172 6.42 11.63 39.85
CA ALA A 172 5.02 12.00 40.00
C ALA A 172 4.72 13.35 39.32
N PRO A 173 3.53 13.50 38.71
CA PRO A 173 3.14 14.73 38.06
C PRO A 173 2.97 15.87 39.07
N ASN A 174 3.52 17.02 38.74
CA ASN A 174 3.41 18.26 39.50
C ASN A 174 3.27 19.45 38.53
N ALA A 175 3.07 20.66 39.05
CA ALA A 175 2.84 21.84 38.20
C ALA A 175 4.01 22.20 37.28
N THR A 176 5.26 21.83 37.61
CA THR A 176 6.45 22.25 36.86
C THR A 176 6.92 21.21 35.83
N ASN A 177 6.55 19.94 35.99
CA ASN A 177 7.00 18.86 35.11
C ASN A 177 5.95 18.34 34.12
N ARG A 178 4.71 18.88 34.09
CA ARG A 178 3.62 18.34 33.25
C ARG A 178 3.97 18.20 31.78
N LYS A 179 4.48 19.28 31.18
CA LYS A 179 4.86 19.31 29.76
C LYS A 179 5.98 18.33 29.46
N TRP A 180 6.98 18.26 30.34
CA TRP A 180 8.07 17.31 30.18
C TRP A 180 7.56 15.86 30.32
N LEU A 181 6.65 15.59 31.26
CA LEU A 181 6.04 14.28 31.42
C LEU A 181 5.19 13.89 30.21
N SER A 182 4.40 14.79 29.63
CA SER A 182 3.58 14.47 28.47
C SER A 182 4.46 14.08 27.27
N GLU A 183 5.52 14.86 27.01
CA GLU A 183 6.51 14.57 25.98
C GLU A 183 7.25 13.24 26.26
N LYS A 184 7.68 13.01 27.50
CA LYS A 184 8.43 11.81 27.89
C LYS A 184 7.60 10.53 27.86
N LEU A 185 6.35 10.58 28.33
CA LEU A 185 5.41 9.46 28.28
C LEU A 185 5.12 9.08 26.83
N LEU A 186 4.87 10.07 25.97
CA LEU A 186 4.61 9.83 24.56
C LEU A 186 5.83 9.24 23.84
N LEU A 187 7.02 9.81 24.10
CA LEU A 187 8.28 9.28 23.57
C LEU A 187 8.52 7.83 24.01
N HIS A 188 8.26 7.53 25.28
CA HIS A 188 8.41 6.18 25.81
C HIS A 188 7.43 5.21 25.13
N ALA A 189 6.15 5.57 25.07
CA ALA A 189 5.09 4.76 24.51
C ALA A 189 5.31 4.43 23.03
N VAL A 190 5.74 5.42 22.24
CA VAL A 190 5.81 5.29 20.78
C VAL A 190 7.18 4.85 20.29
N ILE A 191 8.28 5.35 20.87
CA ILE A 191 9.63 5.15 20.34
C ILE A 191 10.46 4.20 21.20
N GLU A 192 10.51 4.41 22.52
CA GLU A 192 11.40 3.61 23.38
C GLU A 192 10.90 2.16 23.49
N ARG A 193 9.60 1.95 23.70
CA ARG A 193 8.98 0.62 23.78
C ARG A 193 9.02 -0.15 22.47
N THR A 194 8.97 0.55 21.33
CA THR A 194 9.00 -0.07 19.99
C THR A 194 10.42 -0.15 19.42
N ARG A 195 11.45 0.20 20.18
CA ARG A 195 12.83 0.25 19.68
C ARG A 195 13.32 -1.09 19.12
N PRO A 196 13.06 -2.25 19.76
CA PRO A 196 13.39 -3.56 19.18
C PRO A 196 12.72 -3.79 17.81
N GLN A 197 11.45 -3.40 17.67
CA GLN A 197 10.65 -3.53 16.46
C GLN A 197 11.21 -2.64 15.34
N ILE A 198 11.53 -1.37 15.65
CA ILE A 198 12.18 -0.44 14.71
C ILE A 198 13.54 -1.00 14.25
N ASN A 199 14.35 -1.54 15.17
CA ASN A 199 15.64 -2.13 14.84
C ASN A 199 15.49 -3.37 13.93
N GLN A 200 14.51 -4.23 14.22
CA GLN A 200 14.22 -5.42 13.41
C GLN A 200 13.65 -5.03 12.03
N PHE A 201 12.81 -3.99 11.95
CA PHE A 201 12.35 -3.40 10.70
C PHE A 201 13.52 -2.88 9.85
N GLN A 202 14.43 -2.14 10.47
CA GLN A 202 15.66 -1.65 9.83
C GLN A 202 16.53 -2.80 9.31
N LYS A 203 16.65 -3.89 10.07
CA LYS A 203 17.37 -5.10 9.66
C LYS A 203 16.76 -5.69 8.39
N GLY A 204 15.44 -5.81 8.31
CA GLY A 204 14.74 -6.28 7.12
C GLY A 204 15.04 -5.44 5.87
N LEU A 205 14.99 -4.11 6.00
CA LEU A 205 15.36 -3.20 4.90
C LEU A 205 16.84 -3.37 4.48
N LYS A 206 17.76 -3.55 5.43
CA LYS A 206 19.19 -3.81 5.15
C LYS A 206 19.40 -5.10 4.37
N GLU A 207 18.67 -6.17 4.70
CA GLU A 207 18.79 -7.48 4.07
C GLU A 207 18.36 -7.46 2.59
N THR A 208 17.52 -6.52 2.18
CA THR A 208 17.18 -6.32 0.76
C THR A 208 18.27 -5.65 -0.07
N GLY A 209 19.27 -5.04 0.60
CA GLY A 209 20.27 -4.19 -0.05
C GLY A 209 19.83 -2.75 -0.29
N LEU A 210 18.56 -2.40 0.01
CA LEU A 210 18.01 -1.06 -0.19
C LEU A 210 18.62 -0.01 0.77
N TRP A 211 19.08 -0.44 1.93
CA TRP A 211 19.53 0.48 2.98
C TRP A 211 20.69 1.40 2.57
N SER A 212 21.63 0.91 1.76
CA SER A 212 22.73 1.73 1.27
C SER A 212 22.22 2.88 0.41
N LEU A 213 21.25 2.63 -0.48
CA LEU A 213 20.61 3.67 -1.28
C LEU A 213 19.96 4.72 -0.39
N LEU A 214 19.18 4.31 0.61
CA LEU A 214 18.44 5.22 1.49
C LEU A 214 19.35 6.12 2.35
N ILE A 215 20.53 5.64 2.74
CA ILE A 215 21.53 6.48 3.43
C ILE A 215 22.11 7.52 2.49
N HIS A 216 22.49 7.14 1.26
CA HIS A 216 23.16 8.03 0.30
C HIS A 216 22.19 8.96 -0.42
N ARG A 217 20.91 8.59 -0.52
CA ARG A 217 19.84 9.31 -1.22
C ARG A 217 18.63 9.46 -0.31
N ARG A 218 18.73 10.40 0.63
CA ARG A 218 17.65 10.72 1.59
C ARG A 218 16.37 11.19 0.91
N ASP A 219 16.49 11.76 -0.29
CA ASP A 219 15.38 12.18 -1.15
C ASP A 219 14.52 11.00 -1.67
N VAL A 220 15.00 9.76 -1.54
CA VAL A 220 14.23 8.55 -1.87
C VAL A 220 13.31 8.13 -0.70
N ILE A 221 13.59 8.57 0.53
CA ILE A 221 12.81 8.18 1.70
C ILE A 221 11.33 8.59 1.57
N PRO A 222 10.98 9.81 1.11
CA PRO A 222 9.59 10.18 0.88
C PRO A 222 8.90 9.39 -0.25
N ILE A 223 9.66 8.80 -1.19
CA ILE A 223 9.10 7.92 -2.23
C ILE A 223 8.74 6.56 -1.63
N LEU A 224 9.57 6.06 -0.71
CA LEU A 224 9.36 4.77 -0.05
C LEU A 224 8.26 4.83 1.03
N PHE A 225 8.24 5.92 1.81
CA PHE A 225 7.32 6.19 2.91
C PHE A 225 6.59 7.52 2.73
N PRO A 226 5.77 7.68 1.68
CA PRO A 226 5.03 8.92 1.44
C PRO A 226 3.92 9.11 2.47
N ARG A 227 3.39 10.33 2.53
CA ARG A 227 2.11 10.57 3.19
C ARG A 227 0.98 9.86 2.43
N GLU A 228 -0.10 9.52 3.11
CA GLU A 228 -1.21 8.81 2.48
C GLU A 228 -1.86 9.61 1.34
N SER A 229 -1.90 10.94 1.46
CA SER A 229 -2.38 11.84 0.40
C SER A 229 -1.46 11.87 -0.82
N GLU A 230 -0.15 11.71 -0.62
CA GLU A 230 0.86 11.75 -1.69
C GLU A 230 0.91 10.44 -2.48
N ALA A 231 0.45 9.34 -1.89
CA ALA A 231 0.36 8.03 -2.53
C ALA A 231 -0.96 7.79 -3.29
N GLN A 232 -1.91 8.73 -3.24
CA GLN A 232 -3.17 8.59 -3.97
C GLN A 232 -2.95 8.70 -5.48
N VAL A 233 -3.61 7.83 -6.23
CA VAL A 233 -3.64 7.93 -7.69
C VAL A 233 -4.63 9.03 -8.08
N THR A 234 -4.17 9.97 -8.89
CA THR A 234 -5.01 11.08 -9.39
C THR A 234 -5.44 10.85 -10.84
N PRO A 235 -6.55 11.46 -11.30
CA PRO A 235 -6.96 11.38 -12.70
C PRO A 235 -5.84 11.80 -13.67
N GLN A 236 -5.17 12.92 -13.37
CA GLN A 236 -4.13 13.48 -14.23
C GLN A 236 -2.94 12.53 -14.38
N MET A 237 -2.50 11.91 -13.28
CA MET A 237 -1.40 10.92 -13.32
C MET A 237 -1.70 9.74 -14.24
N ILE A 238 -2.97 9.31 -14.31
CA ILE A 238 -3.37 8.23 -15.22
C ILE A 238 -3.42 8.76 -16.64
N LEU A 239 -4.14 9.87 -16.88
CA LEU A 239 -4.38 10.43 -18.21
C LEU A 239 -3.08 10.77 -18.95
N ASP A 240 -2.07 11.29 -18.25
CA ASP A 240 -0.77 11.65 -18.83
C ASP A 240 0.03 10.43 -19.32
N CYS A 241 -0.28 9.25 -18.78
CA CYS A 241 0.39 8.00 -19.13
C CYS A 241 -0.33 7.23 -20.27
N ILE A 242 -1.53 7.67 -20.70
CA ILE A 242 -2.31 6.93 -21.70
C ILE A 242 -1.84 7.22 -23.12
N ILE A 243 -1.52 6.15 -23.85
CA ILE A 243 -1.44 6.14 -25.31
C ILE A 243 -2.83 5.87 -25.85
N TRP A 244 -3.49 6.93 -26.33
CA TRP A 244 -4.84 6.87 -26.86
C TRP A 244 -4.87 6.22 -28.26
N PRO A 245 -5.91 5.41 -28.55
CA PRO A 245 -6.07 4.77 -29.85
C PRO A 245 -6.45 5.79 -30.92
N SER A 246 -5.91 5.62 -32.13
CA SER A 246 -6.31 6.36 -33.32
C SER A 246 -7.31 5.59 -34.20
N SER A 247 -7.37 4.26 -34.06
CA SER A 247 -8.20 3.38 -34.87
C SER A 247 -8.65 2.14 -34.09
N ILE A 248 -9.59 1.38 -34.67
CA ILE A 248 -10.10 0.14 -34.09
C ILE A 248 -9.09 -0.99 -34.31
N THR A 249 -8.86 -1.80 -33.27
CA THR A 249 -7.98 -2.98 -33.34
C THR A 249 -8.81 -4.23 -33.65
N PHE A 250 -8.61 -4.82 -34.83
CA PHE A 250 -9.24 -6.08 -35.23
C PHE A 250 -8.38 -7.26 -34.78
N VAL A 251 -8.94 -8.13 -33.94
CA VAL A 251 -8.21 -9.27 -33.34
C VAL A 251 -7.99 -10.42 -34.34
N PHE A 252 -8.71 -10.43 -35.47
CA PHE A 252 -8.52 -11.41 -36.56
C PHE A 252 -7.95 -10.71 -37.80
N GLU A 253 -6.64 -10.88 -38.02
CA GLU A 253 -5.86 -10.23 -39.09
C GLU A 253 -6.26 -10.62 -40.54
N SER A 254 -7.22 -11.51 -40.78
CA SER A 254 -7.32 -12.11 -42.12
C SER A 254 -8.13 -11.34 -43.18
N TYR A 255 -8.88 -10.29 -42.86
CA TYR A 255 -9.59 -9.52 -43.89
C TYR A 255 -9.95 -8.10 -43.43
N ARG A 256 -9.13 -7.09 -43.75
CA ARG A 256 -9.65 -5.76 -44.02
C ARG A 256 -8.96 -5.11 -45.21
N VAL A 257 -9.81 -4.55 -46.07
CA VAL A 257 -9.52 -3.65 -47.17
C VAL A 257 -9.24 -2.27 -46.56
N GLU A 258 -8.30 -1.54 -47.13
CA GLU A 258 -7.63 -0.33 -46.62
C GLU A 258 -8.51 0.94 -46.53
N ASP A 259 -9.75 0.85 -46.08
CA ASP A 259 -10.60 2.04 -45.85
C ASP A 259 -10.99 2.09 -44.36
N GLU A 260 -10.41 3.01 -43.60
CA GLU A 260 -10.91 3.38 -42.26
C GLU A 260 -12.29 4.04 -42.42
N ASP A 261 -13.35 3.30 -42.07
CA ASP A 261 -14.71 3.81 -42.13
C ASP A 261 -14.88 5.01 -41.17
N GLU A 262 -15.57 6.08 -41.59
CA GLU A 262 -15.88 7.25 -40.74
C GLU A 262 -16.59 6.85 -39.43
N SER A 263 -17.36 5.75 -39.47
CA SER A 263 -17.99 5.13 -38.30
C SER A 263 -17.00 4.59 -37.27
N ASP A 264 -15.83 4.10 -37.70
CA ASP A 264 -14.81 3.54 -36.81
C ASP A 264 -14.13 4.67 -36.00
N VAL A 265 -13.85 5.81 -36.64
CA VAL A 265 -13.29 7.00 -35.96
C VAL A 265 -14.27 7.55 -34.92
N VAL A 266 -15.57 7.59 -35.22
CA VAL A 266 -16.61 8.04 -34.28
C VAL A 266 -16.67 7.14 -33.05
N ASP A 267 -16.59 5.82 -33.23
CA ASP A 267 -16.62 4.86 -32.13
C ASP A 267 -15.35 4.98 -31.26
N VAL A 268 -14.18 5.15 -31.87
CA VAL A 268 -12.91 5.34 -31.14
C VAL A 268 -12.96 6.58 -30.27
N CYS A 269 -13.37 7.72 -30.85
CA CYS A 269 -13.53 8.98 -30.12
C CYS A 269 -14.54 8.86 -28.97
N ARG A 270 -15.70 8.20 -29.22
CA ARG A 270 -16.78 8.06 -28.24
C ARG A 270 -16.33 7.23 -27.04
N VAL A 271 -15.80 6.03 -27.26
CA VAL A 271 -15.43 5.11 -26.18
C VAL A 271 -14.19 5.62 -25.42
N SER A 272 -13.21 6.21 -26.12
CA SER A 272 -12.08 6.88 -25.47
C SER A 272 -12.55 8.06 -24.61
N GLY A 273 -13.52 8.83 -25.10
CA GLY A 273 -14.17 9.91 -24.35
C GLY A 273 -14.88 9.42 -23.08
N TYR A 274 -15.52 8.25 -23.12
CA TYR A 274 -16.12 7.62 -21.94
C TYR A 274 -15.08 7.21 -20.91
N LEU A 275 -13.98 6.55 -21.32
CA LEU A 275 -12.90 6.23 -20.39
C LEU A 275 -12.32 7.49 -19.74
N LYS A 276 -12.08 8.54 -20.53
CA LYS A 276 -11.59 9.81 -20.01
C LYS A 276 -12.55 10.42 -18.98
N THR A 277 -13.85 10.42 -19.30
CA THR A 277 -14.89 10.93 -18.40
C THR A 277 -14.96 10.11 -17.11
N PHE A 278 -14.81 8.78 -17.18
CA PHE A 278 -14.72 7.93 -16.00
C PHE A 278 -13.53 8.33 -15.12
N ILE A 279 -12.33 8.43 -15.70
CA ILE A 279 -11.10 8.77 -14.97
C ILE A 279 -11.20 10.15 -14.31
N GLU A 280 -11.74 11.15 -15.01
CA GLU A 280 -11.88 12.52 -14.50
C GLU A 280 -12.84 12.64 -13.32
N ASN A 281 -13.85 11.77 -13.23
CA ASN A 281 -14.90 11.84 -12.21
C ASN A 281 -14.78 10.77 -11.11
N ALA A 282 -13.91 9.78 -11.29
CA ALA A 282 -13.71 8.69 -10.34
C ALA A 282 -13.04 9.15 -9.03
N SER A 283 -13.46 8.53 -7.93
CA SER A 283 -12.80 8.67 -6.62
C SER A 283 -11.42 8.00 -6.61
N PRO A 284 -10.51 8.37 -5.69
CA PRO A 284 -9.20 7.73 -5.58
C PRO A 284 -9.25 6.20 -5.42
N ALA A 285 -10.29 5.69 -4.75
CA ALA A 285 -10.49 4.24 -4.58
C ALA A 285 -10.90 3.55 -5.89
N GLU A 286 -11.73 4.19 -6.71
CA GLU A 286 -12.12 3.71 -8.04
C GLU A 286 -10.93 3.74 -9.00
N LEU A 287 -10.14 4.82 -8.99
CA LEU A 287 -8.91 4.91 -9.77
C LEU A 287 -7.90 3.83 -9.38
N LYS A 288 -7.71 3.60 -8.07
CA LYS A 288 -6.87 2.51 -7.58
C LYS A 288 -7.35 1.14 -8.09
N SER A 289 -8.65 0.94 -8.14
CA SER A 289 -9.25 -0.31 -8.61
C SER A 289 -9.11 -0.47 -10.13
N LEU A 290 -9.32 0.61 -10.90
CA LEU A 290 -9.06 0.66 -12.34
C LEU A 290 -7.60 0.31 -12.64
N MET A 291 -6.65 0.91 -11.92
CA MET A 291 -5.23 0.63 -12.09
C MET A 291 -4.89 -0.84 -11.79
N LYS A 292 -5.46 -1.41 -10.72
CA LYS A 292 -5.28 -2.84 -10.43
C LYS A 292 -5.82 -3.74 -11.52
N PHE A 293 -6.99 -3.41 -12.08
CA PHE A 293 -7.58 -4.14 -13.20
C PHE A 293 -6.70 -4.05 -14.44
N TRP A 294 -6.24 -2.85 -14.81
CA TRP A 294 -5.46 -2.60 -16.02
C TRP A 294 -4.03 -3.13 -15.92
N MET A 295 -3.32 -2.79 -14.84
CA MET A 295 -1.86 -2.98 -14.72
C MET A 295 -1.49 -4.16 -13.82
N GLY A 296 -2.43 -4.66 -13.01
CA GLY A 296 -2.17 -5.64 -11.96
C GLY A 296 -1.75 -5.02 -10.63
N TRP A 297 -1.60 -3.70 -10.54
CA TRP A 297 -1.29 -2.95 -9.31
C TRP A 297 -1.70 -1.47 -9.43
N GLU A 298 -1.48 -0.69 -8.39
CA GLU A 298 -1.87 0.71 -8.29
C GLU A 298 -0.86 1.73 -8.84
N VAL A 299 0.30 1.28 -9.36
CA VAL A 299 1.35 2.18 -9.89
C VAL A 299 1.20 2.33 -11.41
N PRO A 300 0.98 3.56 -11.94
CA PRO A 300 0.98 3.80 -13.38
C PRO A 300 2.33 3.49 -14.03
N ALA A 301 2.31 2.92 -15.23
CA ALA A 301 3.50 2.81 -16.07
C ALA A 301 3.74 4.13 -16.82
N THR A 302 4.93 4.26 -17.42
CA THR A 302 5.24 5.42 -18.28
C THR A 302 4.32 5.49 -19.49
N GLU A 303 3.93 4.34 -20.02
CA GLU A 303 3.06 4.22 -21.19
C GLU A 303 2.01 3.14 -20.91
N MET A 304 0.73 3.50 -21.01
CA MET A 304 -0.39 2.58 -20.84
C MET A 304 -1.28 2.65 -22.08
N ARG A 305 -1.55 1.51 -22.70
CA ARG A 305 -2.23 1.45 -24.00
C ARG A 305 -3.72 1.24 -23.84
N VAL A 306 -4.51 1.93 -24.65
CA VAL A 306 -5.95 1.67 -24.79
C VAL A 306 -6.21 1.20 -26.21
N GLU A 307 -6.92 0.08 -26.34
CA GLU A 307 -7.38 -0.48 -27.61
C GLU A 307 -8.90 -0.49 -27.64
N ILE A 308 -9.48 -0.04 -28.76
CA ILE A 308 -10.90 -0.22 -29.04
C ILE A 308 -11.07 -1.50 -29.86
N VAL A 309 -11.87 -2.43 -29.36
CA VAL A 309 -11.97 -3.79 -29.91
C VAL A 309 -13.41 -4.25 -30.08
N GLU A 310 -13.60 -5.30 -30.88
CA GLU A 310 -14.83 -6.09 -30.94
C GLU A 310 -14.84 -7.10 -29.77
N ALA A 311 -15.46 -6.74 -28.67
CA ALA A 311 -15.58 -7.57 -27.47
C ALA A 311 -16.91 -7.32 -26.75
N PRO A 312 -17.38 -8.25 -25.89
CA PRO A 312 -18.59 -8.05 -25.11
C PRO A 312 -18.38 -7.19 -23.86
N LEU A 313 -17.20 -7.19 -23.26
CA LEU A 313 -16.90 -6.49 -22.02
C LEU A 313 -15.46 -5.93 -22.02
N PRO A 314 -15.17 -4.90 -21.20
CA PRO A 314 -13.81 -4.42 -20.96
C PRO A 314 -12.90 -5.55 -20.46
N THR A 315 -11.69 -5.61 -21.01
CA THR A 315 -10.68 -6.58 -20.56
C THR A 315 -9.32 -5.92 -20.45
N ALA A 316 -8.44 -6.47 -19.61
CA ALA A 316 -7.07 -5.98 -19.46
C ALA A 316 -6.07 -7.08 -19.78
N LEU A 317 -5.07 -6.73 -20.59
CA LEU A 317 -3.89 -7.55 -20.81
C LEU A 317 -2.78 -7.00 -19.93
N THR A 318 -2.84 -7.34 -18.64
CA THR A 318 -2.01 -6.68 -17.63
C THR A 318 -0.52 -6.79 -17.91
N CYS A 319 -0.03 -7.90 -18.48
CA CYS A 319 1.38 -8.07 -18.86
C CYS A 319 1.85 -7.09 -19.96
N PHE A 320 0.92 -6.58 -20.77
CA PHE A 320 1.16 -5.67 -21.88
C PHE A 320 0.65 -4.26 -21.60
N GLU A 321 0.19 -3.99 -20.38
CA GLU A 321 -0.18 -2.64 -19.93
C GLU A 321 -1.29 -2.06 -20.81
N ASN A 322 -2.20 -2.94 -21.25
CA ASN A 322 -3.15 -2.66 -22.32
C ASN A 322 -4.58 -2.92 -21.85
N LEU A 323 -5.42 -1.89 -21.92
CA LEU A 323 -6.84 -1.91 -21.62
C LEU A 323 -7.64 -1.97 -22.92
N ARG A 324 -8.45 -3.00 -23.05
CA ARG A 324 -9.30 -3.24 -24.21
C ARG A 324 -10.72 -2.86 -23.89
N LEU A 325 -11.25 -1.90 -24.65
CA LEU A 325 -12.59 -1.38 -24.50
C LEU A 325 -13.46 -1.77 -25.70
N PRO A 326 -14.63 -2.37 -25.47
CA PRO A 326 -15.59 -2.64 -26.53
C PRO A 326 -16.06 -1.40 -27.29
N ARG A 327 -16.10 -1.47 -28.62
CA ARG A 327 -16.64 -0.37 -29.45
C ARG A 327 -18.15 -0.16 -29.34
N HIS A 328 -18.89 -1.19 -28.94
CA HIS A 328 -20.35 -1.26 -29.08
C HIS A 328 -21.11 -0.32 -28.13
N TYR A 329 -20.41 0.32 -27.17
CA TYR A 329 -21.02 1.26 -26.24
C TYR A 329 -21.46 2.54 -26.95
N THR A 330 -22.76 2.81 -26.89
CA THR A 330 -23.39 4.03 -27.43
C THR A 330 -23.82 5.01 -26.34
N LEU A 331 -23.86 4.57 -25.08
CA LEU A 331 -24.23 5.35 -23.91
C LEU A 331 -23.16 5.20 -22.82
N TYR A 332 -22.77 6.32 -22.20
CA TYR A 332 -21.79 6.34 -21.10
C TYR A 332 -22.23 5.44 -19.94
N LYS A 333 -23.52 5.48 -19.57
CA LYS A 333 -24.05 4.72 -18.43
C LYS A 333 -23.79 3.22 -18.53
N THR A 334 -24.00 2.62 -19.71
CA THR A 334 -23.77 1.18 -19.91
C THR A 334 -22.28 0.85 -19.87
N PHE A 335 -21.44 1.71 -20.45
CA PHE A 335 -19.98 1.58 -20.35
C PHE A 335 -19.51 1.62 -18.89
N ASP A 336 -20.02 2.59 -18.12
CA ASP A 336 -19.68 2.82 -16.71
C ASP A 336 -20.06 1.62 -15.83
N GLU A 337 -21.28 1.10 -15.98
CA GLU A 337 -21.77 -0.07 -15.26
C GLU A 337 -20.92 -1.32 -15.55
N ASP A 338 -20.64 -1.61 -16.83
CA ASP A 338 -19.84 -2.77 -17.23
C ASP A 338 -18.37 -2.63 -16.81
N LEU A 339 -17.79 -1.44 -16.94
CA LEU A 339 -16.41 -1.18 -16.51
C LEU A 339 -16.27 -1.37 -15.00
N CYS A 340 -17.18 -0.81 -14.20
CA CYS A 340 -17.20 -1.00 -12.75
C CYS A 340 -17.33 -2.48 -12.37
N ALA A 341 -18.21 -3.22 -13.06
CA ALA A 341 -18.36 -4.65 -12.86
C ALA A 341 -17.04 -5.39 -13.15
N CYS A 342 -16.37 -5.09 -14.26
CA CYS A 342 -15.10 -5.72 -14.62
C CYS A 342 -13.98 -5.40 -13.61
N ILE A 343 -13.83 -4.12 -13.22
CA ILE A 343 -12.84 -3.68 -12.23
C ILE A 343 -13.02 -4.42 -10.89
N SER A 344 -14.27 -4.65 -10.48
CA SER A 344 -14.60 -5.34 -9.24
C SER A 344 -14.11 -6.79 -9.20
N THR A 345 -13.78 -7.41 -10.35
CA THR A 345 -13.36 -8.83 -10.41
C THR A 345 -11.87 -9.07 -10.15
N SER A 346 -11.08 -7.99 -10.13
CA SER A 346 -9.61 -8.01 -9.99
C SER A 346 -9.06 -8.71 -8.74
N TYR A 347 -9.89 -8.92 -7.70
CA TYR A 347 -9.49 -9.64 -6.49
C TYR A 347 -9.52 -11.18 -6.62
N SER A 348 -10.21 -11.71 -7.63
CA SER A 348 -10.47 -13.16 -7.79
C SER A 348 -9.40 -13.90 -8.61
N GLY A 349 -8.44 -13.17 -9.16
CA GLY A 349 -7.40 -13.69 -10.06
C GLY A 349 -7.43 -12.98 -11.41
N PHE A 350 -6.57 -13.44 -12.33
CA PHE A 350 -6.51 -13.01 -13.72
C PHE A 350 -7.18 -14.03 -14.67
N GLY A 351 -7.65 -15.15 -14.13
CA GLY A 351 -8.41 -16.16 -14.86
C GLY A 351 -9.75 -15.62 -15.32
N ARG A 352 -9.96 -15.63 -16.65
CA ARG A 352 -11.19 -15.25 -17.36
C ARG A 352 -12.46 -15.70 -16.62
N ILE A 353 -13.41 -14.79 -16.43
CA ILE A 353 -14.81 -15.13 -16.13
C ILE A 353 -15.35 -15.99 -17.28
#